data_AF-A0A960YV07-F1
#
_entry.id   AF-A0A960YV07-F1
#
_cell.length_a   1.000
_cell.length_b   1.000
_cell.length_c   1.000
_cell.angle_alpha   90.00
_cell.angle_beta   90.00
_cell.angle_gamma   90.00
#
_symmetry.space_group_name_H-M   'P 1'
#
loop_
_entity.id
_entity.type
_entity.pdbx_description
1 polymer ?
#
loop_
_entity_poly.entity_id
_entity_poly.type
_entity_poly.pdbx_seq_one_letter_code
_entity_poly.pdbx_strand_id
1 'polypeptide(L)'
;IESTNSNKYETWVTIVPELKNFCSKLNLPEEELILRVNQYLGLLPDSKRNYLNSIWVSPKDLFRPCHDPEITDSKCDLDYPKNVSKDHKKWFEKAKEDNKKYPWTRLGYTADWGKDEPYIGASEFLIRKGAAIEVESVKTVKEYCSGE
;
A
#
# COMPACT_ATOMS: atom_id res chain seq x y z
N ILE A 1 0.90 -7.82 -27.00
CA ILE A 1 -0.43 -8.13 -26.45
C ILE A 1 -0.34 -7.71 -24.99
N GLU A 2 -0.69 -6.46 -24.68
CA GLU A 2 -0.81 -6.01 -23.29
C GLU A 2 -2.04 -6.70 -22.71
N SER A 3 -1.83 -7.72 -21.87
CA SER A 3 -2.93 -8.40 -21.20
C SER A 3 -3.44 -7.50 -20.07
N THR A 4 -4.44 -6.68 -20.36
CA THR A 4 -5.18 -5.94 -19.33
C THR A 4 -5.97 -6.95 -18.50
N ASN A 5 -5.48 -7.24 -17.30
CA ASN A 5 -6.20 -8.10 -16.36
C ASN A 5 -7.14 -7.23 -15.53
N SER A 6 -8.36 -7.71 -15.27
CA SER A 6 -9.27 -7.06 -14.33
C SER A 6 -8.91 -7.46 -12.90
N ASN A 7 -8.72 -6.48 -12.01
CA ASN A 7 -8.39 -6.77 -10.62
C ASN A 7 -9.56 -7.49 -9.91
N LYS A 8 -9.33 -8.71 -9.43
CA LYS A 8 -10.40 -9.57 -8.89
C LYS A 8 -10.89 -9.14 -7.50
N TYR A 9 -10.00 -8.51 -6.74
CA TYR A 9 -10.23 -8.09 -5.36
C TYR A 9 -9.81 -6.64 -5.19
N GLU A 10 -10.30 -5.97 -4.13
CA GLU A 10 -9.65 -4.72 -3.73
C GLU A 10 -8.22 -5.03 -3.28
N THR A 11 -7.24 -4.28 -3.78
CA THR A 11 -5.81 -4.59 -3.58
C THR A 11 -5.09 -3.40 -2.97
N TRP A 12 -4.46 -3.64 -1.83
CA TRP A 12 -3.61 -2.67 -1.13
C TRP A 12 -2.31 -2.47 -1.90
N VAL A 13 -1.97 -1.22 -2.17
CA VAL A 13 -0.75 -0.83 -2.89
C VAL A 13 -0.12 0.40 -2.25
N THR A 14 1.17 0.58 -2.55
CA THR A 14 1.90 1.83 -2.31
C THR A 14 2.49 2.30 -3.64
N ILE A 15 3.06 3.51 -3.67
CA ILE A 15 3.61 4.09 -4.90
C ILE A 15 5.08 3.67 -5.11
N VAL A 16 5.42 3.33 -6.34
CA VAL A 16 6.76 2.84 -6.72
C VAL A 16 7.89 3.80 -6.31
N PRO A 17 7.80 5.12 -6.55
CA PRO A 17 8.90 6.02 -6.18
C PRO A 17 9.18 6.06 -4.67
N GLU A 18 8.14 5.95 -3.84
CA GLU A 18 8.27 5.97 -2.38
C GLU A 18 9.02 4.73 -1.88
N LEU A 19 8.59 3.52 -2.31
CA LEU A 19 9.24 2.29 -1.91
C LEU A 19 10.69 2.20 -2.43
N LYS A 20 10.95 2.66 -3.66
CA LYS A 20 12.33 2.74 -4.19
C LYS A 20 13.21 3.69 -3.36
N ASN A 21 12.72 4.88 -3.01
CA ASN A 21 13.43 5.83 -2.16
C ASN A 21 13.63 5.32 -0.72
N PHE A 22 12.74 4.46 -0.24
CA PHE A 22 12.94 3.75 1.02
C PHE A 22 14.06 2.71 0.89
N CYS A 23 13.99 1.83 -0.13
CA CYS A 23 15.03 0.84 -0.41
C CYS A 23 16.43 1.47 -0.54
N SER A 24 16.56 2.60 -1.23
CA SER A 24 17.86 3.25 -1.48
C SER A 24 18.57 3.75 -0.23
N LYS A 25 17.88 3.79 0.92
CA LYS A 25 18.44 4.18 2.22
C LYS A 25 18.90 2.97 3.04
N LEU A 26 18.63 1.76 2.58
CA LEU A 26 18.95 0.53 3.27
C LEU A 26 20.26 -0.05 2.73
N ASN A 27 21.11 -0.51 3.64
CA ASN A 27 22.29 -1.31 3.33
C ASN A 27 22.29 -2.51 4.28
N LEU A 28 21.48 -3.51 3.93
CA LEU A 28 21.18 -4.67 4.78
C LEU A 28 21.42 -5.96 4.01
N PRO A 29 21.83 -7.05 4.70
CA PRO A 29 21.78 -8.40 4.14
C PRO A 29 20.35 -8.77 3.68
N GLU A 30 20.23 -9.74 2.77
CA GLU A 30 18.97 -10.07 2.10
C GLU A 30 17.82 -10.39 3.06
N GLU A 31 18.03 -11.22 4.08
CA GLU A 31 16.98 -11.58 5.05
C GLU A 31 16.51 -10.37 5.87
N GLU A 32 17.44 -9.52 6.30
CA GLU A 32 17.15 -8.29 7.03
C GLU A 32 16.44 -7.25 6.14
N LEU A 33 16.82 -7.16 4.86
CA LEU A 33 16.18 -6.31 3.87
C LEU A 33 14.71 -6.72 3.66
N ILE A 34 14.45 -8.02 3.49
CA ILE A 34 13.09 -8.56 3.34
C ILE A 34 12.24 -8.23 4.57
N LEU A 35 12.77 -8.46 5.77
CA LEU A 35 12.10 -8.12 7.01
C LEU A 35 11.81 -6.61 7.09
N ARG A 36 12.80 -5.77 6.77
CA ARG A 36 12.69 -4.32 6.86
C ARG A 36 11.66 -3.75 5.88
N VAL A 37 11.58 -4.29 4.68
CA VAL A 37 10.54 -3.92 3.70
C VAL A 37 9.16 -4.38 4.16
N ASN A 38 9.03 -5.59 4.71
CA ASN A 38 7.77 -6.08 5.26
C ASN A 38 7.28 -5.21 6.44
N GLN A 39 8.19 -4.77 7.30
CA GLN A 39 7.94 -3.80 8.36
C GLN A 39 7.41 -2.49 7.81
N TYR A 40 8.13 -1.89 6.86
CA TYR A 40 7.77 -0.61 6.26
C TYR A 40 6.40 -0.66 5.55
N LEU A 41 6.07 -1.80 4.93
CA LEU A 41 4.78 -2.04 4.28
C LEU A 41 3.67 -2.47 5.25
N GLY A 42 3.90 -2.48 6.57
CA GLY A 42 2.90 -2.86 7.57
C GLY A 42 2.40 -4.30 7.43
N LEU A 43 3.20 -5.18 6.83
CA LEU A 43 2.87 -6.59 6.71
C LEU A 43 3.02 -7.27 8.07
N LEU A 44 2.37 -8.43 8.24
CA LEU A 44 2.42 -9.18 9.49
C LEU A 44 3.87 -9.58 9.85
N PRO A 45 4.24 -9.65 11.15
CA PRO A 45 5.59 -10.03 11.56
C PRO A 45 6.05 -11.42 11.09
N ASP A 46 5.13 -12.36 10.91
CA ASP A 46 5.40 -13.70 10.37
C ASP A 46 5.31 -13.78 8.83
N SER A 47 5.12 -12.64 8.16
CA SER A 47 5.04 -12.55 6.70
C SER A 47 6.35 -13.00 6.06
N LYS A 48 6.27 -14.07 5.25
CA LYS A 48 7.36 -14.54 4.38
C LYS A 48 7.26 -13.97 2.95
N ARG A 49 6.61 -12.82 2.78
CA ARG A 49 6.48 -12.18 1.47
C ARG A 49 7.84 -11.66 1.03
N ASN A 50 8.30 -12.10 -0.13
CA ASN A 50 9.56 -11.70 -0.75
C ASN A 50 9.36 -11.27 -2.22
N TYR A 51 8.13 -11.05 -2.67
CA TYR A 51 7.86 -10.62 -4.05
C TYR A 51 7.05 -9.33 -4.05
N LEU A 52 7.47 -8.39 -4.91
CA LEU A 52 6.82 -7.13 -5.20
C LEU A 52 6.32 -7.15 -6.64
N ASN A 53 5.05 -6.82 -6.83
CA ASN A 53 4.45 -6.66 -8.15
C ASN A 53 4.35 -5.16 -8.44
N SER A 54 5.00 -4.71 -9.51
CA SER A 54 4.81 -3.35 -10.03
C SER A 54 3.73 -3.40 -11.09
N ILE A 55 2.71 -2.55 -10.96
CA ILE A 55 1.54 -2.56 -11.82
C ILE A 55 1.18 -1.14 -12.25
N TRP A 56 0.70 -1.00 -13.48
CA TRP A 56 0.05 0.21 -13.96
C TRP A 56 -1.45 0.12 -13.72
N VAL A 57 -2.02 1.20 -13.20
CA VAL A 57 -3.45 1.35 -12.96
C VAL A 57 -3.84 2.81 -13.18
N SER A 58 -5.07 3.03 -13.64
CA SER A 58 -5.60 4.38 -13.83
C SER A 58 -5.85 5.05 -12.46
N PRO A 59 -5.43 6.30 -12.24
CA PRO A 59 -5.64 7.02 -10.98
C PRO A 59 -7.11 7.10 -10.52
N LYS A 60 -8.07 7.12 -11.46
CA LYS A 60 -9.51 7.11 -11.14
C LYS A 60 -9.97 5.85 -10.38
N ASP A 61 -9.21 4.77 -10.51
CA ASP A 61 -9.48 3.47 -9.91
C ASP A 61 -8.71 3.28 -8.60
N LEU A 62 -7.98 4.31 -8.16
CA LEU A 62 -7.33 4.40 -6.85
C LEU A 62 -8.16 5.24 -5.89
N PHE A 63 -8.02 4.95 -4.60
CA PHE A 63 -8.50 5.78 -3.51
C PHE A 63 -7.68 5.51 -2.25
N ARG A 64 -7.64 6.47 -1.33
CA ARG A 64 -6.97 6.26 -0.04
C ARG A 64 -7.88 5.52 0.95
N PRO A 65 -7.34 4.55 1.71
CA PRO A 65 -8.06 3.83 2.74
C PRO A 65 -8.08 4.66 4.04
N CYS A 66 -8.68 5.84 4.00
CA CYS A 66 -8.81 6.73 5.14
C CYS A 66 -10.10 7.58 5.04
N HIS A 67 -10.33 8.54 5.94
CA HIS A 67 -11.53 9.37 5.91
C HIS A 67 -11.67 10.17 4.61
N ASP A 68 -10.56 10.68 4.07
CA ASP A 68 -10.50 11.31 2.76
C ASP A 68 -10.02 10.32 1.68
N PRO A 69 -10.86 9.93 0.71
CA PRO A 69 -10.44 9.03 -0.38
C PRO A 69 -9.49 9.69 -1.39
N GLU A 70 -9.27 11.00 -1.35
CA GLU A 70 -8.45 11.74 -2.31
C GLU A 70 -6.99 11.21 -2.36
N ILE A 71 -6.49 10.97 -3.57
CA ILE A 71 -5.17 10.34 -3.80
C ILE A 71 -4.02 11.35 -3.90
N THR A 72 -4.33 12.64 -3.93
CA THR A 72 -3.38 13.75 -4.13
C THR A 72 -2.88 14.36 -2.83
N ASP A 73 -3.50 14.03 -1.70
CA ASP A 73 -3.08 14.50 -0.39
C ASP A 73 -1.89 13.71 0.18
N SER A 74 -1.06 14.38 0.97
CA SER A 74 0.08 13.75 1.66
C SER A 74 -0.30 13.16 3.03
N LYS A 75 -1.47 13.51 3.58
CA LYS A 75 -1.95 13.06 4.89
C LYS A 75 -3.46 12.87 4.87
N CYS A 76 -3.98 12.19 5.87
CA CYS A 76 -5.41 12.06 6.08
C CYS A 76 -5.81 12.60 7.45
N ASP A 77 -6.88 13.38 7.49
CA ASP A 77 -7.44 13.89 8.74
C ASP A 77 -8.32 12.83 9.43
N LEU A 78 -8.58 13.06 10.72
CA LEU A 78 -9.43 12.20 11.54
C LEU A 78 -10.92 12.36 11.23
N ASP A 79 -11.30 13.49 10.64
CA ASP A 79 -12.67 13.81 10.27
C ASP A 79 -12.89 13.64 8.77
N TYR A 80 -14.13 13.32 8.39
CA TYR A 80 -14.51 13.31 6.98
C TYR A 80 -14.58 14.74 6.42
N PRO A 81 -13.91 15.03 5.29
CA PRO A 81 -14.21 16.21 4.50
C PRO A 81 -15.69 16.29 4.13
N LYS A 82 -16.18 17.52 3.88
CA LYS A 82 -17.60 17.78 3.60
C LYS A 82 -18.12 16.99 2.39
N ASN A 83 -17.27 16.74 1.40
CA ASN A 83 -17.66 16.18 0.10
C ASN A 83 -17.42 14.67 -0.03
N VAL A 84 -17.07 13.98 1.06
CA VAL A 84 -16.90 12.52 1.00
C VAL A 84 -18.23 11.82 0.74
N SER A 85 -18.23 10.94 -0.27
CA SER A 85 -19.42 10.22 -0.70
C SER A 85 -19.96 9.28 0.39
N LYS A 86 -21.28 9.05 0.37
CA LYS A 86 -21.92 8.09 1.28
C LYS A 86 -21.38 6.67 1.08
N ASP A 87 -21.01 6.32 -0.13
CA ASP A 87 -20.49 4.99 -0.46
C ASP A 87 -19.10 4.77 0.11
N HIS A 88 -18.23 5.80 0.08
CA HIS A 88 -16.91 5.72 0.73
C HIS A 88 -17.04 5.56 2.26
N LYS A 89 -17.93 6.33 2.89
CA LYS A 89 -18.20 6.21 4.34
C LYS A 89 -18.65 4.79 4.72
N LYS A 90 -19.57 4.21 3.93
CA LYS A 90 -20.03 2.82 4.13
C LYS A 90 -18.90 1.82 3.92
N TRP A 91 -18.11 2.00 2.87
CA TRP A 91 -16.94 1.17 2.59
C TRP A 91 -15.95 1.21 3.76
N PHE A 92 -15.63 2.40 4.27
CA PHE A 92 -14.65 2.59 5.33
C PHE A 92 -15.08 1.93 6.65
N GLU A 93 -16.34 2.11 7.06
CA GLU A 93 -16.86 1.46 8.28
C GLU A 93 -16.86 -0.07 8.14
N LYS A 94 -17.25 -0.60 6.97
CA LYS A 94 -17.15 -2.04 6.71
C LYS A 94 -15.71 -2.53 6.74
N ALA A 95 -14.80 -1.81 6.10
CA ALA A 95 -13.37 -2.16 6.08
C ALA A 95 -12.78 -2.17 7.50
N LYS A 96 -13.30 -1.37 8.44
CA LYS A 96 -12.83 -1.35 9.84
C LYS A 96 -13.21 -2.63 10.58
N GLU A 97 -14.37 -3.18 10.25
CA GLU A 97 -14.84 -4.45 10.81
C GLU A 97 -14.11 -5.65 10.19
N ASP A 98 -13.82 -5.60 8.88
CA ASP A 98 -13.23 -6.71 8.13
C ASP A 98 -11.70 -6.80 8.31
N ASN A 99 -10.98 -5.68 8.40
CA ASN A 99 -9.50 -5.66 8.45
C ASN A 99 -8.93 -5.78 9.88
N LYS A 100 -9.29 -6.86 10.59
CA LYS A 100 -8.76 -7.12 11.94
C LYS A 100 -7.36 -7.72 11.95
N LYS A 101 -6.93 -8.32 10.82
CA LYS A 101 -5.68 -9.08 10.74
C LYS A 101 -4.46 -8.19 10.49
N TYR A 102 -4.59 -7.13 9.70
CA TYR A 102 -3.48 -6.24 9.36
C TYR A 102 -3.59 -4.93 10.15
N PRO A 103 -2.47 -4.31 10.57
CA PRO A 103 -2.48 -3.06 11.33
C PRO A 103 -2.79 -1.86 10.41
N TRP A 104 -4.04 -1.77 9.97
CA TRP A 104 -4.53 -0.63 9.18
C TRP A 104 -4.72 0.60 10.08
N THR A 105 -3.96 1.66 9.79
CA THR A 105 -3.92 2.89 10.60
C THR A 105 -5.14 3.77 10.42
N ARG A 106 -5.83 3.66 9.27
CA ARG A 106 -6.92 4.55 8.83
C ARG A 106 -6.47 5.99 8.57
N LEU A 107 -5.16 6.22 8.49
CA LEU A 107 -4.55 7.53 8.28
C LEU A 107 -3.85 7.64 6.92
N GLY A 108 -4.04 6.63 6.07
CA GLY A 108 -3.49 6.60 4.70
C GLY A 108 -2.01 6.21 4.64
N TYR A 109 -1.47 5.59 5.68
CA TYR A 109 -0.11 5.05 5.72
C TYR A 109 -0.04 3.74 6.52
N THR A 110 0.91 2.88 6.18
CA THR A 110 1.12 1.59 6.86
C THR A 110 1.74 1.79 8.25
N ALA A 111 1.44 0.91 9.21
CA ALA A 111 2.12 0.92 10.51
C ALA A 111 3.53 0.29 10.39
N ASP A 112 4.57 1.10 10.27
CA ASP A 112 5.96 0.63 10.24
C ASP A 112 6.43 0.24 11.65
N TRP A 113 6.24 -1.04 11.99
CA TRP A 113 6.59 -1.63 13.28
C TRP A 113 8.08 -1.99 13.41
N GLY A 114 8.90 -1.67 12.41
CA GLY A 114 10.36 -1.86 12.43
C GLY A 114 11.15 -0.68 13.02
N LYS A 115 10.47 0.38 13.45
CA LYS A 115 11.07 1.57 14.07
C LYS A 115 10.40 1.90 15.40
N ASP A 116 11.06 2.73 16.19
CA ASP A 116 10.44 3.37 17.35
C ASP A 116 9.42 4.44 16.91
N GLU A 117 8.53 4.85 17.83
CA GLU A 117 7.46 5.79 17.54
C GLU A 117 7.97 7.11 16.91
N PRO A 118 7.23 7.67 15.93
CA PRO A 118 5.94 7.20 15.41
C PRO A 118 6.09 6.12 14.33
N TYR A 119 5.25 5.07 14.37
CA TYR A 119 5.21 3.92 13.42
C TYR A 119 4.65 4.28 12.02
N ILE A 120 5.14 5.34 11.38
CA ILE A 120 4.71 5.78 10.03
C ILE A 120 5.50 5.08 8.93
N GLY A 121 4.85 4.25 8.12
CA GLY A 121 5.43 3.57 6.96
C GLY A 121 5.10 4.24 5.62
N ALA A 122 4.86 3.42 4.61
CA ALA A 122 4.54 3.84 3.24
C ALA A 122 3.13 4.40 3.15
N SER A 123 2.90 5.28 2.17
CA SER A 123 1.55 5.73 1.83
C SER A 123 0.70 4.56 1.30
N GLU A 124 -0.53 4.44 1.80
CA GLU A 124 -1.47 3.37 1.44
C GLU A 124 -2.51 3.86 0.44
N PHE A 125 -2.75 3.01 -0.57
CA PHE A 125 -3.81 3.16 -1.55
C PHE A 125 -4.51 1.83 -1.78
N LEU A 126 -5.73 1.89 -2.30
CA LEU A 126 -6.49 0.74 -2.75
C LEU A 126 -6.83 0.85 -4.22
N ILE A 127 -6.57 -0.22 -4.96
CA ILE A 127 -7.12 -0.42 -6.29
C ILE A 127 -8.52 -0.99 -6.16
N ARG A 128 -9.50 -0.34 -6.79
CA ARG A 128 -10.88 -0.81 -6.84
C ARG A 128 -10.97 -2.20 -7.48
N LYS A 129 -11.87 -3.03 -6.94
CA LYS A 129 -12.26 -4.28 -7.59
C LYS A 129 -12.79 -3.99 -9.02
N GLY A 130 -12.34 -4.77 -9.98
CA GLY A 130 -12.70 -4.65 -11.39
C GLY A 130 -11.86 -3.64 -12.18
N ALA A 131 -10.95 -2.91 -11.53
CA ALA A 131 -10.03 -1.99 -12.21
C ALA A 131 -9.18 -2.74 -13.24
N ALA A 132 -8.96 -2.11 -14.40
CA ALA A 132 -7.99 -2.56 -15.37
C ALA A 132 -6.57 -2.35 -14.82
N ILE A 133 -5.77 -3.41 -14.81
CA ILE A 133 -4.36 -3.35 -14.41
C ILE A 133 -3.47 -3.97 -15.49
N GLU A 134 -2.25 -3.47 -15.56
CA GLU A 134 -1.17 -4.07 -16.34
C GLU A 134 -0.01 -4.40 -15.39
N VAL A 135 0.53 -5.62 -15.49
CA VAL A 135 1.68 -6.03 -14.67
C VAL A 135 2.95 -5.63 -15.41
N GLU A 136 3.68 -4.68 -14.83
CA GLU A 136 4.97 -4.23 -15.38
C GLU A 136 6.07 -5.23 -15.03
N SER A 137 6.14 -5.66 -13.76
CA SER A 137 7.16 -6.60 -13.31
C SER A 137 6.76 -7.31 -12.03
N VAL A 138 7.38 -8.49 -11.83
CA VAL A 138 7.38 -9.23 -10.58
C VAL A 138 8.83 -9.42 -10.19
N LYS A 139 9.22 -8.86 -9.05
CA LYS A 139 10.61 -8.87 -8.58
C LYS A 139 10.67 -9.39 -7.15
N THR A 140 11.75 -10.06 -6.80
CA THR A 140 12.08 -10.28 -5.40
C THR A 140 12.32 -8.93 -4.70
N VAL A 141 12.23 -8.89 -3.37
CA VAL A 141 12.54 -7.65 -2.63
C VAL A 141 13.96 -7.17 -2.93
N LYS A 142 14.90 -8.11 -3.07
CA LYS A 142 16.30 -7.82 -3.39
C LYS A 142 16.46 -7.21 -4.79
N GLU A 143 15.91 -7.85 -5.83
CA GLU A 143 15.94 -7.31 -7.20
C GLU A 143 15.31 -5.91 -7.23
N TYR A 144 14.12 -5.76 -6.65
CA TYR A 144 13.43 -4.47 -6.60
C TYR A 144 14.26 -3.36 -5.92
N CYS A 145 14.84 -3.64 -4.75
CA CYS A 145 15.60 -2.65 -3.99
C CYS A 145 16.99 -2.36 -4.59
N SER A 146 17.56 -3.27 -5.39
CA SER A 146 18.83 -3.04 -6.08
C SER A 146 18.70 -2.22 -7.36
N GLY A 147 17.47 -2.01 -7.85
CA GLY A 147 17.21 -1.27 -9.09
C GLY A 147 17.37 -2.10 -10.37
N GLU A 148 17.63 -3.39 -10.23
CA GLU A 148 17.53 -4.42 -11.28
C GLU A 148 16.07 -4.63 -11.67
#